data_AF-A0A8S8Y427-F1
#
_entry.id   AF-A0A8S8Y427-F1
#
_cell.length_a   1.000
_cell.length_b   1.000
_cell.length_c   1.000
_cell.angle_alpha   90.00
_cell.angle_beta   90.00
_cell.angle_gamma   90.00
#
_symmetry.space_group_name_H-M   'P 1'
#
loop_
_entity.id
_entity.type
_entity.pdbx_description
1 polymer ?
#
loop_
_entity_poly.entity_id
_entity_poly.type
_entity_poly.pdbx_seq_one_letter_code
_entity_poly.pdbx_strand_id
1 'polypeptide(L)'
;MICVGGVDSSGNIWSGSSVGDNNGRLWPPMMPRNSPDEKPEVVAPGHEVPVIMPGNNWGLSSGTSAATVYVTGAIALMFEANPNLKGSGTDMLDNLKEWIADSSQKKGGQNNHDDYYGYGLLQMDELISLASSNS
;
A
#
# COMPACT_ATOMS: atom_id res chain seq x y z
N MET A 1 -5.70 -8.19 4.98
CA MET A 1 -4.98 -8.02 3.70
C MET A 1 -4.70 -6.55 3.49
N ILE A 2 -3.61 -6.21 2.79
CA ILE A 2 -3.29 -4.85 2.34
C ILE A 2 -3.57 -4.81 0.83
N CYS A 3 -4.49 -3.95 0.37
CA CYS A 3 -4.72 -3.74 -1.06
C CYS A 3 -3.86 -2.58 -1.55
N VAL A 4 -3.20 -2.79 -2.69
CA VAL A 4 -2.22 -1.87 -3.23
C VAL A 4 -2.63 -1.37 -4.61
N GLY A 5 -2.80 -0.06 -4.75
CA GLY A 5 -2.97 0.61 -6.04
C GLY A 5 -1.62 0.96 -6.68
N GLY A 6 -1.65 1.32 -7.97
CA GLY A 6 -0.45 1.64 -8.76
C GLY A 6 -0.37 3.12 -9.11
N VAL A 7 0.81 3.71 -8.94
CA VAL A 7 1.14 5.05 -9.46
C VAL A 7 2.26 4.99 -10.50
N ASP A 8 2.39 6.06 -11.28
CA ASP A 8 3.56 6.32 -12.13
C ASP A 8 4.77 6.84 -11.32
N SER A 9 5.89 7.05 -12.01
CA SER A 9 7.13 7.56 -11.41
C SER A 9 7.03 8.99 -10.87
N SER A 10 5.98 9.74 -11.24
CA SER A 10 5.68 11.07 -10.72
C SER A 10 4.67 11.03 -9.57
N GLY A 11 4.27 9.83 -9.12
CA GLY A 11 3.29 9.63 -8.07
C GLY A 11 1.87 10.03 -8.50
N ASN A 12 1.55 10.03 -9.80
CA ASN A 12 0.17 10.16 -10.27
C ASN A 12 -0.46 8.78 -10.40
N ILE A 13 -1.77 8.69 -10.17
CA ILE A 13 -2.49 7.42 -10.30
C ILE A 13 -2.32 6.85 -11.72
N TRP A 14 -1.90 5.60 -11.80
CA TRP A 14 -1.82 4.91 -13.08
C TRP A 14 -3.23 4.57 -13.56
N SER A 15 -3.54 4.81 -14.83
CA SER A 15 -4.88 4.57 -15.38
C SER A 15 -5.35 3.12 -15.30
N GLY A 16 -4.43 2.15 -15.16
CA GLY A 16 -4.73 0.74 -14.93
C GLY A 16 -4.88 0.35 -13.46
N SER A 17 -4.74 1.28 -12.52
CA SER A 17 -4.96 1.02 -11.10
C SER A 17 -6.44 0.80 -10.81
N SER A 18 -6.74 -0.15 -9.93
CA SER A 18 -8.10 -0.32 -9.41
C SER A 18 -8.46 0.81 -8.46
N VAL A 19 -9.76 1.11 -8.40
CA VAL A 19 -10.36 2.14 -7.53
C VAL A 19 -11.17 1.43 -6.45
N GLY A 20 -11.12 1.98 -5.24
CA GLY A 20 -11.87 1.53 -4.08
C GLY A 20 -13.38 1.62 -4.26
N ASP A 21 -14.09 0.78 -3.49
CA ASP A 21 -15.49 1.00 -3.15
C ASP A 21 -15.59 0.85 -1.63
N ASN A 22 -15.57 2.00 -0.96
CA ASN A 22 -15.58 2.11 0.50
C ASN A 22 -16.96 2.48 1.06
N ASN A 23 -17.90 2.77 0.17
CA ASN A 23 -19.25 3.13 0.52
C ASN A 23 -20.09 1.87 0.82
N GLY A 24 -21.12 2.05 1.65
CA GLY A 24 -22.14 1.02 1.81
C GLY A 24 -23.02 0.96 0.56
N ARG A 25 -23.41 -0.25 0.13
CA ARG A 25 -24.39 -0.42 -0.96
C ARG A 25 -25.43 -1.47 -0.60
N LEU A 26 -26.66 -1.27 -1.07
CA LEU A 26 -27.79 -2.15 -0.75
C LEU A 26 -27.78 -3.44 -1.58
N TRP A 27 -27.30 -3.40 -2.82
CA TRP A 27 -27.21 -4.57 -3.70
C TRP A 27 -26.01 -4.48 -4.66
N PRO A 28 -25.10 -5.48 -4.68
CA PRO A 28 -24.97 -6.57 -3.72
C PRO A 28 -24.56 -6.03 -2.34
N PRO A 29 -25.16 -6.49 -1.22
CA PRO A 29 -25.03 -5.85 0.08
C PRO A 29 -23.56 -5.76 0.53
N MET A 30 -23.14 -4.56 0.92
CA MET A 30 -21.81 -4.29 1.47
C MET A 30 -21.93 -3.20 2.53
N MET A 31 -21.35 -3.44 3.71
CA MET A 31 -21.22 -2.40 4.74
C MET A 31 -20.12 -1.41 4.33
N PRO A 32 -20.25 -0.11 4.70
CA PRO A 32 -19.16 0.83 4.54
C PRO A 32 -17.88 0.32 5.21
N ARG A 33 -16.73 0.66 4.63
CA ARG A 33 -15.43 0.40 5.25
C ARG A 33 -15.08 1.58 6.13
N ASN A 34 -14.34 1.31 7.20
CA ASN A 34 -13.83 2.34 8.11
C ASN A 34 -12.32 2.27 8.14
N SER A 35 -11.67 3.38 8.47
CA SER A 35 -10.22 3.42 8.65
C SER A 35 -9.77 2.42 9.72
N PRO A 36 -8.67 1.67 9.50
CA PRO A 36 -7.76 1.74 8.35
C PRO A 36 -8.08 0.76 7.19
N ASP A 37 -9.30 0.18 7.11
CA ASP A 37 -9.67 -0.90 6.17
C ASP A 37 -10.22 -0.45 4.80
N GLU A 38 -10.27 0.85 4.55
CA GLU A 38 -10.66 1.43 3.27
C GLU A 38 -9.67 1.05 2.14
N LYS A 39 -10.17 0.93 0.91
CA LYS A 39 -9.47 0.39 -0.26
C LYS A 39 -9.22 1.43 -1.35
N PRO A 40 -8.11 1.33 -2.11
CA PRO A 40 -6.91 0.60 -1.68
C PRO A 40 -6.41 1.20 -0.36
N GLU A 41 -5.70 0.44 0.47
CA GLU A 41 -5.08 1.04 1.67
C GLU A 41 -3.95 1.98 1.26
N VAL A 42 -3.16 1.61 0.26
CA VAL A 42 -1.96 2.35 -0.10
C VAL A 42 -1.70 2.26 -1.60
N VAL A 43 -0.95 3.22 -2.15
CA VAL A 43 -0.41 3.12 -3.50
C VAL A 43 1.11 3.02 -3.49
N ALA A 44 1.66 2.39 -4.53
CA ALA A 44 3.10 2.27 -4.75
C ALA A 44 3.41 2.28 -6.26
N PRO A 45 4.68 2.47 -6.66
CA PRO A 45 5.07 2.45 -8.07
C PRO A 45 4.60 1.17 -8.78
N GLY A 46 3.81 1.32 -9.83
CA GLY A 46 3.18 0.21 -10.55
C GLY A 46 3.08 0.38 -12.06
N HIS A 47 3.46 1.55 -12.60
CA HIS A 47 3.51 1.79 -14.03
C HIS A 47 4.97 1.80 -14.52
N GLU A 48 5.24 1.08 -15.61
CA GLU A 48 6.56 0.99 -16.24
C GLU A 48 7.69 0.64 -15.26
N VAL A 49 7.43 -0.33 -14.37
CA VAL A 49 8.40 -0.80 -13.37
C VAL A 49 9.42 -1.73 -14.05
N PRO A 50 10.74 -1.49 -13.88
CA PRO A 50 11.77 -2.39 -14.39
C PRO A 50 11.69 -3.78 -13.73
N VAL A 51 11.67 -4.83 -14.56
CA VAL A 51 11.60 -6.23 -14.11
C VAL A 51 12.65 -7.09 -14.83
N ILE A 52 13.09 -8.14 -14.13
CA ILE A 52 13.99 -9.15 -14.70
C ILE A 52 13.16 -10.10 -15.57
N MET A 53 13.61 -10.29 -16.80
CA MET A 53 12.98 -11.15 -17.80
C MET A 53 13.86 -12.39 -18.07
N PRO A 54 13.27 -13.50 -18.55
CA PRO A 54 14.03 -14.66 -18.98
C PRO A 54 15.14 -14.30 -19.99
N GLY A 55 16.27 -15.01 -19.89
CA GLY A 55 17.42 -14.77 -20.77
C GLY A 55 18.34 -13.64 -20.32
N ASN A 56 18.38 -13.33 -19.01
CA ASN A 56 19.26 -12.31 -18.43
C ASN A 56 19.01 -10.89 -18.99
N ASN A 57 17.74 -10.56 -19.25
CA ASN A 57 17.33 -9.28 -19.81
C ASN A 57 16.47 -8.49 -18.81
N TRP A 58 16.33 -7.20 -19.09
CA TRP A 58 15.41 -6.30 -18.38
C TRP A 58 14.25 -5.91 -19.29
N GLY A 59 13.08 -5.70 -18.70
CA GLY A 59 11.92 -5.15 -19.37
C GLY A 59 11.16 -4.19 -18.45
N LEU A 60 10.14 -3.52 -19.00
CA LEU A 60 9.21 -2.71 -18.23
C LEU A 60 7.88 -3.44 -18.12
N SER A 61 7.29 -3.46 -16.93
CA SER A 61 5.98 -4.04 -16.67
C SER A 61 5.08 -3.04 -15.96
N SER A 62 3.80 -3.03 -16.32
CA SER A 62 2.78 -2.20 -15.67
C SER A 62 1.72 -3.08 -15.05
N GLY A 63 1.43 -2.86 -13.78
CA GLY A 63 0.44 -3.62 -13.02
C GLY A 63 0.48 -3.32 -11.53
N THR A 64 -0.67 -3.42 -10.86
CA THR A 64 -0.74 -3.40 -9.39
C THR A 64 0.02 -4.57 -8.75
N SER A 65 0.32 -5.63 -9.53
CA SER A 65 1.27 -6.69 -9.12
C SER A 65 2.66 -6.15 -8.82
N ALA A 66 3.19 -5.21 -9.60
CA ALA A 66 4.49 -4.60 -9.34
C ALA A 66 4.45 -3.73 -8.06
N ALA A 67 3.39 -2.94 -7.91
CA ALA A 67 3.15 -2.14 -6.70
C ALA A 67 3.01 -3.03 -5.44
N THR A 68 2.35 -4.19 -5.56
CA THR A 68 2.20 -5.17 -4.47
C THR A 68 3.55 -5.73 -4.03
N VAL A 69 4.44 -6.05 -4.98
CA VAL A 69 5.80 -6.51 -4.67
C VAL A 69 6.60 -5.41 -3.97
N TYR A 70 6.46 -4.16 -4.40
CA TYR A 70 7.10 -3.01 -3.75
C TYR A 70 6.69 -2.89 -2.27
N VAL A 71 5.39 -2.87 -1.99
CA VAL A 71 4.85 -2.82 -0.61
C VAL A 71 5.28 -4.04 0.21
N THR A 72 5.27 -5.23 -0.40
CA THR A 72 5.71 -6.47 0.27
C THR A 72 7.18 -6.40 0.69
N GLY A 73 8.05 -5.86 -0.18
CA GLY A 73 9.46 -5.65 0.14
C GLY A 73 9.67 -4.67 1.29
N ALA A 74 8.96 -3.53 1.29
CA ALA A 74 9.01 -2.55 2.37
C ALA A 74 8.56 -3.14 3.72
N ILE A 75 7.47 -3.91 3.74
CA ILE A 75 6.98 -4.60 4.95
C ILE A 75 7.99 -5.64 5.44
N ALA A 76 8.63 -6.38 4.52
CA ALA A 76 9.67 -7.34 4.88
C ALA A 76 10.87 -6.66 5.56
N LEU A 77 11.33 -5.51 5.03
CA LEU A 77 12.39 -4.71 5.63
C LEU A 77 11.98 -4.14 7.00
N MET A 78 10.73 -3.71 7.16
CA MET A 78 10.19 -3.30 8.45
C MET A 78 10.27 -4.41 9.49
N PHE A 79 9.88 -5.64 9.14
CA PHE A 79 10.02 -6.79 10.04
C PHE A 79 11.48 -7.19 10.29
N GLU A 80 12.37 -7.01 9.31
CA GLU A 80 13.80 -7.24 9.50
C GLU A 80 14.38 -6.27 10.54
N ALA A 81 14.03 -4.98 10.45
CA ALA A 81 14.42 -3.97 11.42
C ALA A 81 13.78 -4.16 12.80
N ASN A 82 12.57 -4.74 12.84
CA ASN A 82 11.78 -4.91 14.06
C ASN A 82 11.43 -6.39 14.33
N PRO A 83 12.43 -7.24 14.68
CA PRO A 83 12.22 -8.67 14.81
C PRO A 83 11.24 -9.05 15.93
N ASN A 84 11.06 -8.19 16.95
CA ASN A 84 10.11 -8.41 18.05
C ASN A 84 8.64 -8.41 17.59
N LEU A 85 8.34 -7.80 16.44
CA LEU A 85 7.00 -7.78 15.85
C LEU A 85 6.64 -9.09 15.13
N LYS A 86 7.62 -10.00 14.95
CA LYS A 86 7.39 -11.31 14.33
C LYS A 86 6.67 -12.23 15.32
N GLY A 87 5.34 -12.30 15.20
CA GLY A 87 4.53 -13.25 15.99
C GLY A 87 3.32 -12.64 16.70
N SER A 88 3.09 -11.32 16.57
CA SER A 88 2.08 -10.56 17.32
C SER A 88 0.60 -10.83 16.92
N GLY A 89 0.29 -11.96 16.28
CA GLY A 89 -1.10 -12.38 16.02
C GLY A 89 -1.89 -11.46 15.06
N THR A 90 -3.22 -11.42 15.23
CA THR A 90 -4.15 -10.61 14.41
C THR A 90 -3.92 -9.12 14.57
N ASP A 91 -3.54 -8.68 15.77
CA ASP A 91 -3.28 -7.29 16.11
C ASP A 91 -2.13 -6.71 15.27
N MET A 92 -1.19 -7.56 14.81
CA MET A 92 -0.12 -7.16 13.91
C MET A 92 -0.63 -6.60 12.58
N LEU A 93 -1.69 -7.20 12.02
CA LEU A 93 -2.23 -6.74 10.74
C LEU A 93 -2.91 -5.38 10.89
N ASP A 94 -3.61 -5.17 11.99
CA ASP A 94 -4.32 -3.93 12.25
C ASP A 94 -3.31 -2.80 12.54
N ASN A 95 -2.32 -3.04 13.40
CA ASN A 95 -1.20 -2.13 13.61
C ASN A 95 -0.46 -1.81 12.31
N LEU A 96 -0.22 -2.81 11.47
CA LEU A 96 0.45 -2.60 10.18
C LEU A 96 -0.36 -1.69 9.26
N LYS A 97 -1.68 -1.87 9.19
CA LYS A 97 -2.54 -0.99 8.40
C LYS A 97 -2.54 0.43 8.94
N GLU A 98 -2.59 0.60 10.25
CA GLU A 98 -2.48 1.92 10.89
C GLU A 98 -1.14 2.58 10.57
N TRP A 99 -0.03 1.86 10.74
CA TRP A 99 1.28 2.42 10.41
C TRP A 99 1.42 2.75 8.93
N ILE A 100 0.89 1.93 8.03
CA ILE A 100 0.84 2.25 6.59
C ILE A 100 0.01 3.52 6.37
N ALA A 101 -1.15 3.65 7.01
CA ALA A 101 -2.02 4.81 6.87
C ALA A 101 -1.33 6.10 7.34
N ASP A 102 -0.65 6.03 8.48
CA ASP A 102 -0.02 7.18 9.14
C ASP A 102 1.31 7.58 8.49
N SER A 103 2.08 6.61 7.97
CA SER A 103 3.37 6.86 7.31
C SER A 103 3.25 7.20 5.82
N SER A 104 2.09 6.98 5.20
CA SER A 104 1.91 7.22 3.76
C SER A 104 1.90 8.71 3.40
N GLN A 105 2.57 9.03 2.30
CA GLN A 105 2.60 10.39 1.75
C GLN A 105 1.32 10.67 0.95
N LYS A 106 0.48 11.54 1.51
CA LYS A 106 -0.74 12.02 0.85
C LYS A 106 -0.42 12.83 -0.41
N LYS A 107 -1.25 12.70 -1.46
CA LYS A 107 -1.16 13.55 -2.65
C LYS A 107 -1.63 14.98 -2.31
N GLY A 108 -1.19 15.98 -3.07
CA GLY A 108 -1.64 17.36 -2.89
C GLY A 108 -3.17 17.47 -2.92
N GLY A 109 -3.76 18.01 -1.84
CA GLY A 109 -5.21 18.14 -1.68
C GLY A 109 -5.92 16.96 -1.04
N GLN A 110 -5.21 15.85 -0.77
CA GLN A 110 -5.72 14.71 -0.02
C GLN A 110 -5.58 14.98 1.49
N ASN A 111 -6.69 14.97 2.22
CA ASN A 111 -6.69 15.19 3.68
C ASN A 111 -6.64 13.87 4.46
N ASN A 112 -7.40 12.86 4.02
CA ASN A 112 -7.54 11.53 4.63
C ASN A 112 -7.44 10.44 3.55
N HIS A 113 -8.12 9.31 3.73
CA HIS A 113 -8.29 8.29 2.70
C HIS A 113 -9.06 8.81 1.47
N ASP A 114 -8.72 8.33 0.28
CA ASP A 114 -9.57 8.42 -0.90
C ASP A 114 -9.56 7.11 -1.73
N ASP A 115 -10.59 6.91 -2.57
CA ASP A 115 -10.78 5.67 -3.34
C ASP A 115 -9.66 5.40 -4.38
N TYR A 116 -8.78 6.36 -4.68
CA TYR A 116 -7.71 6.22 -5.68
C TYR A 116 -6.33 6.02 -5.05
N TYR A 117 -5.92 6.94 -4.18
CA TYR A 117 -4.60 6.95 -3.54
C TYR A 117 -4.57 6.21 -2.21
N GLY A 118 -5.72 5.79 -1.69
CA GLY A 118 -5.81 5.17 -0.38
C GLY A 118 -5.44 6.15 0.71
N TYR A 119 -4.56 5.78 1.64
CA TYR A 119 -3.94 6.71 2.58
C TYR A 119 -2.74 7.48 2.00
N GLY A 120 -2.33 7.17 0.77
CA GLY A 120 -1.25 7.85 0.05
C GLY A 120 -0.19 6.90 -0.52
N LEU A 121 0.90 7.51 -0.98
CA LEU A 121 2.07 6.81 -1.50
C LEU A 121 2.94 6.27 -0.36
N LEU A 122 3.19 4.96 -0.37
CA LEU A 122 4.03 4.30 0.64
C LEU A 122 5.39 4.99 0.83
N GLN A 123 5.74 5.32 2.07
CA GLN A 123 7.07 5.79 2.45
C GLN A 123 7.76 4.73 3.31
N MET A 124 8.74 4.03 2.72
CA MET A 124 9.39 2.89 3.37
C MET A 124 10.12 3.30 4.66
N ASP A 125 10.88 4.38 4.62
CA ASP A 125 11.67 4.83 5.78
C ASP A 125 10.76 5.25 6.95
N GLU A 126 9.67 5.96 6.66
CA GLU A 126 8.69 6.37 7.67
C GLU A 126 7.91 5.18 8.24
N LEU A 127 7.56 4.19 7.41
CA LEU A 127 6.92 2.96 7.88
C LEU A 127 7.83 2.21 8.88
N ILE A 128 9.12 2.07 8.54
CA ILE A 128 10.10 1.40 9.42
C ILE A 128 10.25 2.18 10.73
N SER A 129 10.44 3.50 10.63
CA SER A 129 10.60 4.41 11.78
C SER A 129 9.40 4.33 12.73
N LEU A 130 8.19 4.43 12.19
CA LEU A 130 6.95 4.40 12.97
C LEU A 130 6.75 3.04 13.64
N ALA A 131 6.97 1.92 12.93
CA ALA A 131 6.91 0.59 13.52
C ALA A 131 7.92 0.42 14.68
N SER A 132 9.15 0.90 14.51
CA SER A 132 10.19 0.84 15.55
C SER A 132 9.85 1.64 16.81
N SER A 133 9.18 2.79 16.66
CA SER A 133 8.75 3.60 17.80
C SER A 133 7.63 2.97 18.64
N ASN A 134 6.91 2.00 18.06
CA ASN A 134 5.79 1.27 18.69
C ASN A 134 6.14 -0.19 19.03
N SER A 135 7.42 -0.58 18.90
CA SER A 135 7.96 -1.92 19.18
C SER A 135 8.44 -2.11 20.61
#